data_AF-A0A372JZB9-F1
#
_entry.id   AF-A0A372JZB9-F1
#
_cell.length_a   1.000
_cell.length_b   1.000
_cell.length_c   1.000
_cell.angle_alpha   90.00
_cell.angle_beta   90.00
_cell.angle_gamma   90.00
#
_symmetry.space_group_name_H-M   'P 1'
#
loop_
_entity.id
_entity.type
_entity.pdbx_description
1 polymer ?
#
loop_
_entity_poly.entity_id
_entity_poly.type
_entity_poly.pdbx_seq_one_letter_code
_entity_poly.pdbx_strand_id
1 'polypeptide(L)'
;MKITRQAALRIAFAALSMVALAPSLAQADDAPSPCGALKRIVAAAPDGFTGLSPADVNGVAQPYGDDAQCSASHDSYQCLWTPHHDAGSSGDALQAVAADIASCLPAATHDQNSPARQHFYLGARDKRTQITATTAGADKLRLVVSGK
;
A
#
# COMPACT_ATOMS: atom_id res chain seq x y z
N MET A 1 20.37 -28.97 72.92
CA MET A 1 19.48 -30.02 72.38
C MET A 1 19.98 -30.40 70.98
N LYS A 2 19.78 -31.66 70.60
CA LYS A 2 20.65 -32.49 69.75
C LYS A 2 20.69 -32.14 68.25
N ILE A 3 21.87 -32.39 67.65
CA ILE A 3 22.19 -32.42 66.23
C ILE A 3 21.49 -33.63 65.57
N THR A 4 20.87 -33.42 64.40
CA THR A 4 20.44 -34.49 63.48
C THR A 4 20.74 -34.03 62.06
N ARG A 5 21.94 -34.32 61.55
CA ARG A 5 22.26 -35.42 60.62
C ARG A 5 21.42 -35.45 59.33
N GLN A 6 22.11 -35.08 58.27
CA GLN A 6 21.80 -35.23 56.84
C GLN A 6 21.33 -36.65 56.49
N ALA A 7 20.37 -36.76 55.56
CA ALA A 7 20.34 -37.87 54.62
C ALA A 7 19.59 -37.43 53.35
N ALA A 8 20.28 -37.62 52.22
CA ALA A 8 19.89 -37.25 50.88
C ALA A 8 18.67 -38.04 50.37
N LEU A 9 17.85 -37.39 49.53
CA LEU A 9 17.16 -38.12 48.47
C LEU A 9 17.14 -37.30 47.19
N ARG A 10 17.77 -37.89 46.18
CA ARG A 10 17.85 -37.47 44.79
C ARG A 10 16.45 -37.38 44.19
N ILE A 11 16.24 -36.48 43.24
CA ILE A 11 15.59 -36.75 41.95
C ILE A 11 16.01 -35.63 41.00
N ALA A 12 16.82 -35.99 40.01
CA ALA A 12 17.06 -35.19 38.84
C ALA A 12 15.88 -35.42 37.88
N PHE A 13 15.15 -34.36 37.52
CA PHE A 13 14.27 -34.38 36.36
C PHE A 13 14.86 -33.44 35.30
N ALA A 14 15.52 -34.07 34.33
CA ALA A 14 15.75 -33.52 33.02
C ALA A 14 14.43 -33.59 32.23
N ALA A 15 14.07 -32.52 31.53
CA ALA A 15 13.67 -32.57 30.11
C ALA A 15 13.23 -31.18 29.66
N LEU A 16 13.87 -30.74 28.58
CA LEU A 16 13.63 -29.51 27.85
C LEU A 16 12.15 -29.34 27.49
N SER A 17 11.62 -28.14 27.71
CA SER A 17 10.41 -27.66 27.05
C SER A 17 10.70 -26.33 26.36
N MET A 18 11.68 -26.32 25.45
CA MET A 18 11.72 -25.27 24.42
C MET A 18 10.66 -25.62 23.39
N VAL A 19 9.42 -25.21 23.64
CA VAL A 19 8.45 -25.05 22.57
C VAL A 19 9.04 -24.02 21.63
N ALA A 20 9.47 -24.48 20.45
CA ALA A 20 9.86 -23.62 19.37
C ALA A 20 8.67 -22.72 19.02
N LEU A 21 8.70 -21.49 19.52
CA LEU A 21 8.00 -20.38 18.87
C LEU A 21 8.69 -20.22 17.52
N ALA A 22 8.25 -21.01 16.53
CA ALA A 22 8.56 -20.68 15.16
C ALA A 22 7.99 -19.28 14.95
N PRO A 23 8.81 -18.25 14.68
CA PRO A 23 8.26 -17.01 14.21
C PRO A 23 7.54 -17.37 12.92
N SER A 24 6.22 -17.18 12.88
CA SER A 24 5.53 -16.97 11.62
C SER A 24 6.36 -15.90 10.92
N LEU A 25 7.04 -16.25 9.83
CA LEU A 25 7.67 -15.28 8.95
C LEU A 25 6.53 -14.51 8.27
N ALA A 26 5.84 -13.67 9.03
CA ALA A 26 5.11 -12.56 8.46
C ALA A 26 6.21 -11.61 8.00
N GLN A 27 6.44 -11.56 6.69
CA GLN A 27 7.31 -10.53 6.14
C GLN A 27 6.60 -9.21 6.45
N ALA A 28 7.29 -8.26 7.07
CA ALA A 28 6.72 -6.93 7.32
C ALA A 28 6.29 -6.22 6.01
N ASP A 29 6.75 -6.74 4.86
CA ASP A 29 6.32 -6.37 3.51
C ASP A 29 4.94 -6.94 3.09
N ASP A 30 4.32 -7.82 3.89
CA ASP A 30 3.00 -8.40 3.59
C ASP A 30 1.85 -7.44 3.93
N ALA A 31 2.14 -6.29 4.56
CA ALA A 31 1.20 -5.19 4.60
C ALA A 31 1.00 -4.64 3.18
N PRO A 32 -0.23 -4.39 2.71
CA PRO A 32 -0.46 -3.78 1.41
C PRO A 32 0.30 -2.47 1.30
N SER A 33 1.43 -2.46 0.58
CA SER A 33 2.18 -1.22 0.35
C SER A 33 1.52 -0.46 -0.82
N PRO A 34 1.18 0.83 -0.65
CA PRO A 34 0.61 1.64 -1.74
C PRO A 34 1.52 1.63 -2.97
N CYS A 35 2.85 1.61 -2.76
CA CYS A 35 3.81 1.47 -3.84
C CYS A 35 3.73 0.13 -4.57
N GLY A 36 3.54 -0.99 -3.87
CA GLY A 36 3.40 -2.31 -4.48
C GLY A 36 2.17 -2.38 -5.37
N ALA A 37 1.03 -1.92 -4.85
CA ALA A 37 -0.22 -1.83 -5.61
C ALA A 37 -0.08 -0.91 -6.83
N LEU A 38 0.44 0.32 -6.64
CA LEU A 38 0.62 1.29 -7.71
C LEU A 38 1.54 0.76 -8.83
N LYS A 39 2.66 0.12 -8.49
CA LYS A 39 3.57 -0.49 -9.47
C LYS A 39 2.87 -1.57 -10.29
N ARG A 40 2.07 -2.43 -9.66
CA ARG A 40 1.31 -3.48 -10.36
C ARG A 40 0.22 -2.89 -11.25
N ILE A 41 -0.52 -1.88 -10.78
CA ILE A 41 -1.50 -1.15 -11.60
C ILE A 41 -0.84 -0.53 -12.83
N VAL A 42 0.28 0.19 -12.66
CA VAL A 42 0.99 0.84 -13.77
C VAL A 42 1.58 -0.17 -14.74
N ALA A 43 2.11 -1.30 -14.24
CA ALA A 43 2.64 -2.38 -15.07
C ALA A 43 1.56 -3.10 -15.90
N ALA A 44 0.30 -3.10 -15.44
CA ALA A 44 -0.81 -3.68 -16.19
C ALA A 44 -1.28 -2.80 -17.37
N ALA A 45 -0.93 -1.51 -17.38
CA ALA A 45 -1.45 -0.57 -18.39
C ALA A 45 -1.26 -0.97 -19.86
N PRO A 46 -0.14 -1.60 -20.30
CA PRO A 46 0.03 -2.02 -21.70
C PRO A 46 -0.92 -3.13 -22.16
N ASP A 47 -1.29 -4.03 -21.24
CA ASP A 47 -2.14 -5.20 -21.52
C ASP A 47 -3.60 -5.01 -21.03
N GLY A 48 -3.86 -3.89 -20.35
CA GLY A 48 -5.13 -3.54 -19.75
C GLY A 48 -5.28 -3.97 -18.29
N PHE A 49 -6.24 -3.37 -17.58
CA PHE A 49 -6.33 -3.51 -16.11
C PHE A 49 -7.27 -4.63 -15.63
N THR A 50 -7.90 -5.39 -16.53
CA THR A 50 -8.87 -6.44 -16.17
C THR A 50 -8.26 -7.62 -15.41
N GLY A 51 -6.93 -7.80 -15.46
CA GLY A 51 -6.22 -8.85 -14.74
C GLY A 51 -5.84 -8.50 -13.29
N LEU A 52 -6.11 -7.27 -12.83
CA LEU A 52 -5.78 -6.85 -11.47
C LEU A 52 -6.61 -7.60 -10.42
N SER A 53 -5.96 -8.03 -9.35
CA SER A 53 -6.68 -8.63 -8.22
C SER A 53 -7.44 -7.55 -7.42
N PRO A 54 -8.49 -7.90 -6.67
CA PRO A 54 -9.16 -6.95 -5.78
C PRO A 54 -8.22 -6.28 -4.77
N ALA A 55 -7.18 -7.01 -4.31
CA ALA A 55 -6.16 -6.46 -3.42
C ALA A 55 -5.31 -5.38 -4.11
N ASP A 56 -4.99 -5.56 -5.39
CA ASP A 56 -4.28 -4.55 -6.18
C ASP A 56 -5.16 -3.34 -6.44
N VAL A 57 -6.42 -3.57 -6.78
CA VAL A 57 -7.39 -2.54 -7.11
C VAL A 57 -7.63 -1.61 -5.91
N ASN A 58 -7.72 -2.14 -4.69
CA ASN A 58 -7.98 -1.31 -3.51
C ASN A 58 -6.69 -0.82 -2.81
N GLY A 59 -5.58 -1.54 -2.97
CA GLY A 59 -4.37 -1.32 -2.18
C GLY A 59 -3.69 0.03 -2.36
N VAL A 60 -3.95 0.76 -3.46
CA VAL A 60 -3.39 2.11 -3.64
C VAL A 60 -4.11 3.17 -2.81
N ALA A 61 -5.42 3.02 -2.57
CA ALA A 61 -6.24 4.03 -1.91
C ALA A 61 -6.40 3.77 -0.41
N GLN A 62 -6.27 2.50 0.01
CA GLN A 62 -6.47 2.05 1.38
C GLN A 62 -5.63 2.82 2.44
N PRO A 63 -4.38 3.25 2.16
CA PRO A 63 -3.62 4.04 3.13
C PRO A 63 -4.13 5.47 3.33
N TYR A 64 -4.99 5.96 2.44
CA TYR A 64 -5.46 7.34 2.44
C TYR A 64 -6.93 7.49 2.83
N GLY A 65 -7.72 6.41 2.82
CA GLY A 65 -9.14 6.46 3.09
C GLY A 65 -9.77 5.07 3.25
N ASP A 66 -10.82 4.99 4.06
CA ASP A 66 -11.50 3.72 4.40
C ASP A 66 -12.66 3.39 3.46
N ASP A 67 -13.16 4.37 2.69
CA ASP A 67 -14.35 4.27 1.83
C ASP A 67 -14.01 4.17 0.34
N ALA A 68 -12.80 3.69 0.02
CA ALA A 68 -12.30 3.63 -1.33
C ALA A 68 -13.20 2.78 -2.26
N GLN A 69 -13.62 3.39 -3.36
CA GLN A 69 -14.37 2.75 -4.43
C GLN A 69 -13.51 2.71 -5.67
N CYS A 70 -13.02 1.51 -5.97
CA CYS A 70 -12.05 1.28 -7.01
C CYS A 70 -12.58 0.31 -8.06
N SER A 71 -12.24 0.55 -9.32
CA SER A 71 -12.65 -0.29 -10.43
C SER A 71 -11.56 -0.33 -11.50
N ALA A 72 -11.42 -1.49 -12.12
CA ALA A 72 -10.53 -1.70 -13.26
C ALA A 72 -11.34 -2.12 -14.48
N SER A 73 -10.97 -1.58 -15.63
CA SER A 73 -11.49 -1.90 -16.95
C SER A 73 -10.32 -2.21 -17.89
N HIS A 74 -10.59 -2.56 -19.14
CA HIS A 74 -9.51 -2.75 -20.10
C HIS A 74 -8.65 -1.48 -20.23
N ASP A 75 -9.28 -0.31 -20.38
CA ASP A 75 -8.57 0.92 -20.76
C ASP A 75 -8.10 1.75 -19.57
N SER A 76 -8.70 1.54 -18.39
CA SER A 76 -8.39 2.36 -17.22
C SER A 76 -8.64 1.66 -15.89
N TYR A 77 -7.88 2.11 -14.91
CA TYR A 77 -8.12 1.91 -13.50
C TYR A 77 -8.52 3.25 -12.86
N GLN A 78 -9.48 3.22 -11.93
CA GLN A 78 -9.90 4.39 -11.19
C GLN A 78 -10.22 4.05 -9.74
N CYS A 79 -9.90 4.96 -8.82
CA CYS A 79 -10.36 4.97 -7.44
C CYS A 79 -10.93 6.33 -7.07
N LEU A 80 -11.94 6.33 -6.22
CA LEU A 80 -12.51 7.49 -5.55
C LEU A 80 -12.59 7.19 -4.05
N TRP A 81 -12.10 8.09 -3.20
CA TRP A 81 -12.15 7.93 -1.74
C TRP A 81 -12.25 9.28 -1.04
N THR A 82 -12.63 9.24 0.23
CA THR A 82 -12.58 10.35 1.18
C THR A 82 -11.28 10.24 1.97
N PRO A 83 -10.41 11.26 1.99
CA PRO A 83 -9.19 11.22 2.80
C PRO A 83 -9.50 11.00 4.28
N HIS A 84 -8.58 10.35 5.00
CA HIS A 84 -8.66 10.26 6.46
C HIS A 84 -8.71 11.66 7.08
N HIS A 85 -9.37 11.77 8.24
CA HIS A 85 -9.64 13.04 8.91
C HIS A 85 -8.38 13.78 9.39
N ASP A 86 -7.25 13.08 9.51
CA ASP A 86 -5.94 13.60 9.88
C ASP A 86 -5.09 14.04 8.67
N ALA A 87 -5.58 13.83 7.43
CA ALA A 87 -4.88 14.22 6.20
C ALA A 87 -4.89 15.74 5.91
N GLY A 88 -5.52 16.54 6.77
CA GLY A 88 -5.64 18.00 6.58
C GLY A 88 -6.70 18.37 5.54
N SER A 89 -6.39 19.33 4.67
CA SER A 89 -7.29 19.69 3.57
C SER A 89 -7.21 18.66 2.42
N SER A 90 -8.21 18.62 1.54
CA SER A 90 -8.15 17.80 0.31
C SER A 90 -6.96 18.15 -0.58
N GLY A 91 -6.44 19.39 -0.50
CA GLY A 91 -5.21 19.79 -1.19
C GLY A 91 -3.97 19.15 -0.58
N ASP A 92 -3.87 19.13 0.76
CA ASP A 92 -2.76 18.49 1.48
C ASP A 92 -2.77 16.97 1.25
N ALA A 93 -3.96 16.35 1.31
CA ALA A 93 -4.13 14.94 0.99
C ALA A 93 -3.73 14.62 -0.47
N LEU A 94 -4.11 15.47 -1.43
CA LEU A 94 -3.71 15.31 -2.82
C LEU A 94 -2.18 15.41 -2.99
N GLN A 95 -1.53 16.33 -2.27
CA GLN A 95 -0.07 16.49 -2.30
C GLN A 95 0.63 15.27 -1.69
N ALA A 96 0.10 14.69 -0.61
CA ALA A 96 0.64 13.47 -0.01
C ALA A 96 0.59 12.29 -1.01
N VAL A 97 -0.55 12.09 -1.67
CA VAL A 97 -0.70 11.06 -2.72
C VAL A 97 0.28 11.28 -3.87
N ALA A 98 0.48 12.53 -4.30
CA ALA A 98 1.42 12.84 -5.37
C ALA A 98 2.89 12.61 -4.96
N ALA A 99 3.24 12.92 -3.70
CA ALA A 99 4.56 12.64 -3.16
C ALA A 99 4.83 11.13 -3.15
N ASP A 100 3.84 10.33 -2.75
CA ASP A 100 3.95 8.88 -2.78
C ASP A 100 4.04 8.32 -4.20
N ILE A 101 3.25 8.83 -5.15
CA ILE A 101 3.38 8.44 -6.57
C ILE A 101 4.81 8.70 -7.07
N ALA A 102 5.37 9.89 -6.80
CA ALA A 102 6.73 10.24 -7.21
C ALA A 102 7.79 9.34 -6.55
N SER A 103 7.60 8.99 -5.27
CA SER A 103 8.46 8.09 -4.51
C SER A 103 8.40 6.64 -5.04
N CYS A 104 7.19 6.15 -5.30
CA CYS A 104 6.95 4.78 -5.76
C CYS A 104 7.37 4.57 -7.23
N LEU A 105 7.32 5.62 -8.06
CA LEU A 105 7.55 5.56 -9.51
C LEU A 105 8.65 6.53 -9.94
N PRO A 106 9.93 6.27 -9.63
CA PRO A 106 11.04 7.19 -9.92
C PRO A 106 11.27 7.43 -11.43
N ALA A 107 10.72 6.58 -12.31
CA ALA A 107 10.78 6.75 -13.76
C ALA A 107 9.64 7.63 -14.32
N ALA A 108 8.66 8.02 -13.49
CA ALA A 108 7.55 8.85 -13.93
C ALA A 108 7.98 10.32 -14.08
N THR A 109 7.54 10.95 -15.16
CA THR A 109 7.66 12.39 -15.32
C THR A 109 6.44 13.07 -14.72
N HIS A 110 6.67 14.00 -13.78
CA HIS A 110 5.62 14.88 -13.24
C HIS A 110 5.49 16.12 -14.12
N ASP A 111 4.40 16.26 -14.87
CA ASP A 111 4.21 17.33 -15.86
C ASP A 111 3.10 18.33 -15.50
N GLN A 112 2.27 18.03 -14.50
CA GLN A 112 1.35 19.00 -13.92
C GLN A 112 1.30 18.92 -12.40
N ASN A 113 1.51 20.08 -11.77
CA ASN A 113 1.34 20.29 -10.34
C ASN A 113 0.41 21.49 -10.12
N SER A 114 -0.81 21.24 -9.66
CA SER A 114 -1.78 22.27 -9.32
C SER A 114 -2.57 21.91 -8.07
N PRO A 115 -3.20 22.87 -7.37
CA PRO A 115 -3.90 22.60 -6.12
C PRO A 115 -5.00 21.52 -6.21
N ALA A 116 -5.60 21.32 -7.39
CA ALA A 116 -6.68 20.37 -7.61
C ALA A 116 -6.29 19.16 -8.48
N ARG A 117 -5.08 19.15 -9.06
CA ARG A 117 -4.64 18.10 -10.00
C ARG A 117 -3.13 17.92 -9.99
N GLN A 118 -2.72 16.66 -9.92
CA GLN A 118 -1.36 16.16 -10.04
C GLN A 118 -1.34 15.15 -11.20
N HIS A 119 -0.39 15.28 -12.14
CA HIS A 119 -0.33 14.41 -13.30
C HIS A 119 1.09 13.91 -13.56
N PHE A 120 1.20 12.60 -13.75
CA PHE A 120 2.43 11.91 -14.06
C PHE A 120 2.25 11.05 -15.31
N TYR A 121 3.34 10.80 -16.00
CA TYR A 121 3.35 9.82 -17.09
C TYR A 121 4.62 8.98 -17.11
N LEU A 122 4.50 7.76 -17.65
CA LEU A 122 5.60 6.83 -17.91
C LEU A 122 5.59 6.42 -19.37
N GLY A 123 6.77 6.18 -19.94
CA GLY A 123 6.93 5.65 -21.29
C GLY A 123 6.99 6.70 -22.41
N ALA A 124 7.16 6.20 -23.64
CA ALA A 124 7.25 7.01 -24.85
C ALA A 124 5.88 7.60 -25.22
N ARG A 125 5.87 8.69 -26.01
CA ARG A 125 4.66 9.50 -26.29
C ARG A 125 3.48 8.70 -26.86
N ASP A 126 3.76 7.63 -27.60
CA ASP A 126 2.82 6.73 -28.25
C ASP A 126 2.39 5.53 -27.38
N LYS A 127 3.03 5.32 -26.23
CA LYS A 127 2.77 4.20 -25.30
C LYS A 127 2.81 4.68 -23.86
N ARG A 128 2.15 5.80 -23.57
CA ARG A 128 2.19 6.41 -22.24
C ARG A 128 1.20 5.77 -21.30
N THR A 129 1.68 5.38 -20.14
CA THR A 129 0.82 5.21 -18.97
C THR A 129 0.64 6.58 -18.31
N GLN A 130 -0.59 7.04 -18.22
CA GLN A 130 -0.96 8.30 -17.60
C GLN A 130 -1.48 8.04 -16.20
N ILE A 131 -1.06 8.84 -15.22
CA ILE A 131 -1.49 8.76 -13.82
C ILE A 131 -1.98 10.14 -13.41
N THR A 132 -3.27 10.26 -13.12
CA THR A 132 -3.89 11.52 -12.68
C THR A 132 -4.44 11.35 -11.28
N ALA A 133 -3.97 12.16 -10.33
CA ALA A 133 -4.61 12.35 -9.04
C ALA A 133 -5.30 13.72 -9.00
N THR A 134 -6.52 13.79 -8.49
CA THR A 134 -7.34 15.02 -8.48
C THR A 134 -8.21 15.10 -7.24
N THR A 135 -8.57 16.32 -6.83
CA THR A 135 -9.72 16.50 -5.95
C THR A 135 -11.01 16.27 -6.73
N ALA A 136 -12.00 15.64 -6.10
CA ALA A 136 -13.28 15.27 -6.68
C ALA A 136 -14.41 15.84 -5.82
N GLY A 137 -14.58 17.17 -5.87
CA GLY A 137 -15.42 17.89 -4.91
C GLY A 137 -14.61 18.41 -3.73
N ALA A 138 -15.29 18.72 -2.62
CA ALA A 138 -14.66 19.34 -1.46
C ALA A 138 -13.86 18.35 -0.61
N ASP A 139 -14.26 17.09 -0.56
CA ASP A 139 -13.89 16.11 0.46
C ASP A 139 -13.41 14.78 -0.11
N LYS A 140 -13.32 14.62 -1.43
CA LYS A 140 -12.89 13.37 -2.06
C LYS A 140 -11.68 13.56 -2.96
N LEU A 141 -10.91 12.49 -3.09
CA LEU A 141 -9.82 12.36 -4.06
C LEU A 141 -10.14 11.27 -5.07
N ARG A 142 -9.66 11.48 -6.29
CA ARG A 142 -9.75 10.54 -7.40
C ARG A 142 -8.37 10.26 -7.96
N LEU A 143 -8.04 8.99 -8.12
CA LEU A 143 -6.89 8.51 -8.88
C LEU A 143 -7.37 7.82 -10.14
N VAL A 144 -6.76 8.12 -11.28
CA VAL A 144 -7.00 7.43 -12.56
C VAL A 144 -5.67 7.03 -13.15
N VAL A 145 -5.55 5.77 -13.57
CA VAL A 145 -4.43 5.25 -14.36
C VAL A 145 -4.98 4.76 -15.68
N SER A 146 -4.35 5.13 -16.80
CA SER A 146 -4.77 4.70 -18.14
C SER A 146 -3.57 4.37 -19.01
N GLY A 147 -3.71 3.33 -19.84
CA GLY A 147 -2.77 2.99 -20.89
C GLY A 147 -3.22 3.57 -22.24
N LYS A 148 -2.26 3.83 -23.13
CA LYS A 148 -2.50 4.15 -24.54
C LYS A 148 -1.76 3.18 -25.44
#